data_AF-A0A6P3C8M1-F1
#
_entry.id   AF-A0A6P3C8M1-F1
#
_cell.length_a   1.000
_cell.length_b   1.000
_cell.length_c   1.000
_cell.angle_alpha   90.00
_cell.angle_beta   90.00
_cell.angle_gamma   90.00
#
_symmetry.space_group_name_H-M   'P 1'
#
loop_
_entity.id
_entity.type
_entity.pdbx_description
1 polymer ?
#
loop_
_entity_poly.entity_id
_entity_poly.type
_entity_poly.pdbx_seq_one_letter_code
_entity_poly.pdbx_strand_id
1 'polypeptide(L)' 'MAFSVSTYPVPVNTVGMYLGVHAYCSLGQLRGGPQGGFQEIFTDGWNNWWANNTYWPDGQWADPQIVANCLNLAGAGA' A
#
# COMPACT_ATOMS: atom_id res chain seq x y z
N MET A 1 20.48 11.09 -7.42
CA MET A 1 19.56 10.66 -6.35
C MET A 1 19.06 9.28 -6.70
N ALA A 2 19.10 8.35 -5.76
CA ALA A 2 18.68 6.96 -5.97
C ALA A 2 17.32 6.72 -5.30
N PHE A 3 16.50 5.87 -5.91
CA PHE A 3 15.18 5.50 -5.44
C PHE A 3 15.09 3.99 -5.26
N SER A 4 14.23 3.55 -4.34
CA SER A 4 13.82 2.16 -4.17
C SER A 4 12.34 2.00 -4.48
N VAL A 5 11.97 0.78 -4.85
CA VAL A 5 10.58 0.37 -5.00
C VAL A 5 10.28 -0.60 -3.87
N SER A 6 9.25 -0.29 -3.09
CA SER A 6 8.75 -1.15 -2.02
C SER A 6 7.36 -1.64 -2.40
N THR A 7 7.11 -2.93 -2.22
CA THR A 7 5.83 -3.57 -2.51
C THR A 7 5.25 -4.13 -1.23
N TYR A 8 4.00 -3.78 -0.94
CA TYR A 8 3.29 -4.20 0.26
C TYR A 8 2.06 -5.03 -0.14
N PRO A 9 2.03 -6.34 0.20
CA PRO A 9 0.83 -7.14 0.00
C PRO A 9 -0.21 -6.74 1.05
N VAL A 10 -1.43 -6.42 0.62
CA VAL A 10 -2.53 -6.04 1.51
C VAL A 10 -3.70 -7.00 1.31
N PRO A 11 -3.83 -8.07 2.12
CA PRO A 11 -4.81 -9.13 1.89
C PRO A 11 -6.22 -8.62 1.64
N VAL A 12 -7.01 -9.38 0.89
CA VAL A 12 -8.43 -9.06 0.65
C VAL A 12 -9.18 -8.94 1.98
N ASN A 13 -10.13 -8.01 2.05
CA ASN A 13 -10.93 -7.70 3.24
C ASN A 13 -10.11 -7.28 4.46
N THR A 14 -9.03 -6.53 4.25
CA THR A 14 -8.21 -5.93 5.30
C THR A 14 -8.62 -4.48 5.56
N VAL A 15 -8.62 -4.06 6.83
CA VAL A 15 -8.87 -2.67 7.24
C VAL A 15 -7.80 -2.24 8.23
N GLY A 16 -7.23 -1.05 8.01
CA GLY A 16 -6.27 -0.44 8.93
C GLY A 16 -4.93 -1.17 9.00
N MET A 17 -4.47 -1.78 7.91
CA MET A 17 -3.15 -2.40 7.88
C MET A 17 -2.07 -1.33 7.89
N TYR A 18 -1.24 -1.33 8.92
CA TYR A 18 -0.07 -0.48 8.99
C TYR A 18 0.98 -0.96 7.99
N LEU A 19 1.42 -0.07 7.11
CA LEU A 19 2.42 -0.37 6.08
C LEU A 19 3.83 0.04 6.49
N GLY A 20 3.96 0.95 7.46
CA GLY A 20 5.25 1.51 7.84
C GLY A 20 5.38 3.01 7.67
N VAL A 21 6.59 3.51 7.90
CA VAL A 21 6.93 4.93 7.74
C VAL A 21 7.38 5.19 6.29
N HIS A 22 6.74 6.13 5.63
CA HIS A 22 6.90 6.42 4.21
C HIS A 22 7.20 7.90 3.98
N ALA A 23 8.16 8.45 4.74
CA ALA A 23 8.65 9.79 4.48
C ALA A 23 9.37 9.81 3.11
N TYR A 24 9.15 10.85 2.31
CA TYR A 24 9.78 10.97 0.98
C TYR A 24 9.44 9.83 0.00
N CYS A 25 8.27 9.23 0.19
CA CYS A 25 7.71 8.22 -0.71
C CYS A 25 6.52 8.78 -1.47
N SER A 26 6.32 8.27 -2.68
CA SER A 26 5.13 8.52 -3.50
C SER A 26 4.46 7.20 -3.84
N LEU A 27 3.14 7.20 -3.86
CA LEU A 27 2.34 6.11 -4.40
C LEU A 27 2.71 5.90 -5.87
N GLY A 28 3.21 4.71 -6.19
CA GLY A 28 3.52 4.30 -7.56
C GLY A 28 2.30 3.69 -8.24
N GLN A 29 1.78 2.60 -7.65
CA GLN A 29 0.63 1.89 -8.21
C GLN A 29 -0.17 1.19 -7.11
N LEU A 30 -1.50 1.22 -7.26
CA LEU A 30 -2.41 0.31 -6.56
C LEU A 30 -2.69 -0.86 -7.51
N ARG A 31 -2.18 -2.05 -7.18
CA ARG A 31 -2.48 -3.29 -7.89
C ARG A 31 -3.72 -3.88 -7.24
N GLY A 32 -4.88 -3.60 -7.83
CA GLY A 32 -6.11 -4.34 -7.54
C GLY A 32 -6.18 -5.63 -8.37
N GLY A 33 -6.86 -6.63 -7.84
CA GLY A 33 -7.23 -7.82 -8.62
C GLY A 33 -8.27 -7.50 -9.69
N PRO A 34 -8.47 -8.40 -10.68
CA PRO A 34 -9.28 -8.14 -11.86
C PRO A 34 -10.80 -8.05 -11.60
N GLN A 35 -11.29 -8.37 -10.40
CA GLN A 35 -12.68 -8.78 -10.18
C GLN A 35 -13.49 -7.98 -9.16
N GLY A 36 -12.90 -6.93 -8.56
CA GLY A 36 -13.58 -6.07 -7.60
C GLY A 36 -12.67 -5.67 -6.44
N GLY A 37 -13.22 -4.88 -5.51
CA GLY A 37 -12.52 -4.38 -4.33
C GLY A 37 -12.19 -2.89 -4.38
N PHE A 38 -12.17 -2.25 -3.21
CA PHE A 38 -11.70 -0.90 -3.00
C PHE A 38 -10.41 -0.93 -2.20
N GLN A 39 -9.34 -0.49 -2.84
CA GLN A 39 -8.03 -0.29 -2.21
C GLN A 39 -7.83 1.21 -1.95
N GLU A 40 -7.43 1.52 -0.73
CA GLU A 40 -7.16 2.87 -0.28
C GLU A 40 -5.84 2.88 0.49
N ILE A 41 -5.02 3.91 0.22
CA ILE A 41 -3.94 4.31 1.11
C ILE A 41 -4.29 5.65 1.73
N PHE A 42 -4.01 5.74 3.02
CA PHE A 42 -4.12 6.97 3.76
C PHE A 42 -2.93 7.13 4.70
N THR A 43 -2.70 8.38 5.12
CA THR A 43 -1.68 8.74 6.09
C THR A 43 -2.33 9.34 7.33
N ASP A 44 -1.74 9.11 8.48
CA ASP A 44 -2.13 9.74 9.75
C ASP A 44 -1.57 11.16 9.93
N GLY A 45 -0.85 11.69 8.93
CA GLY A 45 -0.19 12.99 8.99
C GLY A 45 1.21 12.98 9.61
N TRP A 46 1.70 11.81 10.08
CA TRP A 46 3.02 11.62 10.69
C TRP A 46 3.95 10.77 9.80
N ASN A 47 3.71 10.76 8.49
CA ASN A 47 4.37 9.92 7.48
C ASN A 47 4.10 8.41 7.63
N ASN A 48 3.27 7.98 8.58
CA ASN A 48 2.83 6.59 8.63
C ASN A 48 1.80 6.35 7.55
N TRP A 49 1.93 5.23 6.85
CA TRP A 49 0.97 4.82 5.84
C TRP A 49 0.19 3.62 6.31
N TRP A 50 -1.09 3.65 5.96
CA TRP A 50 -2.09 2.68 6.34
C TRP A 50 -2.87 2.30 5.09
N ALA A 51 -3.34 1.07 5.04
CA ALA A 51 -4.08 0.55 3.90
C ALA A 51 -5.39 -0.12 4.31
N ASN A 52 -6.40 0.16 3.50
CA ASN A 52 -7.65 -0.59 3.47
C ASN A 52 -7.74 -1.32 2.15
N ASN A 53 -8.24 -2.55 2.20
CA ASN A 53 -8.57 -3.34 1.04
C ASN A 53 -9.88 -4.07 1.30
N THR A 54 -10.99 -3.44 0.94
CA THR A 54 -12.33 -3.89 1.30
C THR A 54 -13.15 -4.24 0.06
N TYR A 55 -14.33 -4.83 0.25
CA TYR A 55 -15.27 -5.16 -0.82
C TYR A 55 -14.82 -6.32 -1.73
N TRP A 56 -14.38 -7.43 -1.13
CA TRP A 56 -14.12 -8.67 -1.86
C TRP A 56 -15.20 -9.71 -1.54
N PRO A 57 -16.07 -10.06 -2.50
CA PRO A 57 -17.01 -11.18 -2.37
C PRO A 57 -16.30 -12.49 -2.07
N ASP A 58 -16.97 -13.40 -1.35
CA ASP A 58 -16.44 -14.72 -1.04
C ASP A 58 -15.99 -15.48 -2.30
N GLY A 59 -14.77 -16.00 -2.27
CA GLY A 59 -14.17 -16.75 -3.39
C GLY A 59 -13.49 -15.91 -4.47
N GLN A 60 -13.53 -14.57 -4.38
CA GLN A 60 -12.67 -13.74 -5.21
C GLN A 60 -11.24 -13.74 -4.67
N TRP A 61 -10.31 -14.16 -5.51
CA TRP A 61 -8.88 -14.08 -5.22
C TRP A 61 -8.31 -12.84 -5.91
N ALA A 62 -7.41 -12.17 -5.21
CA ALA A 62 -6.53 -11.18 -5.77
C ALA A 62 -5.20 -11.24 -5.06
N ASP A 63 -4.16 -10.75 -5.73
CA ASP A 63 -2.88 -10.39 -5.11
C ASP A 63 -2.79 -8.85 -5.01
N PRO A 64 -3.62 -8.24 -4.13
CA PRO A 64 -3.66 -6.80 -3.93
C PRO A 64 -2.31 -6.31 -3.40
N GLN A 65 -1.66 -5.45 -4.16
CA GLN A 65 -0.36 -4.91 -3.79
C GLN A 65 -0.33 -3.40 -3.92
N ILE A 66 0.35 -2.79 -2.96
CA ILE A 66 0.69 -1.38 -3.01
C ILE A 66 2.14 -1.29 -3.42
N VAL A 67 2.41 -0.48 -4.44
CA VAL A 67 3.77 -0.17 -4.87
C VAL A 67 4.07 1.28 -4.50
N ALA A 68 5.09 1.46 -3.68
CA ALA A 68 5.60 2.76 -3.29
C ALA A 68 7.00 2.98 -3.87
N ASN A 69 7.25 4.18 -4.39
CA ASN A 69 8.57 4.61 -4.81
C ASN A 69 9.11 5.58 -3.75
N CYS A 70 10.25 5.23 -3.16
CA CYS A 70 10.83 5.96 -2.04
C CYS A 70 12.22 6.48 -2.41
N LEU A 71 12.55 7.68 -1.93
CA LEU A 71 13.94 8.16 -1.96
C LEU A 71 14.80 7.29 -1.03
N ASN A 72 16.04 6.97 -1.42
CA ASN A 72 16.97 6.24 -0.55
C ASN A 72 17.53 7.14 0.55
N LEU A 73 16.68 7.48 1.53
CA LEU A 73 16.94 8.34 2.68
C LEU A 73 16.45 7.65 3.96
N ALA A 74 16.94 8.09 5.13
CA ALA A 74 16.48 7.56 6.40
C ALA A 74 14.97 7.85 6.60
N GLY A 75 14.19 6.82 6.94
CA GLY A 75 12.74 6.92 7.18
C GLY A 75 11.84 6.77 5.95
N ALA A 76 12.40 6.41 4.79
CA ALA A 76 11.66 6.21 3.55
C ALA A 76 11.40 4.72 3.25
N GLY A 77 10.16 4.26 3.46
CA GLY A 77 9.71 2.92 3.09
C GLY A 77 10.20 1.83 4.04
N ALA A 78 9.91 1.99 5.33
CA ALA A 78 10.36 1.13 6.43
C ALA A 78 9.21 0.39 7.12
#